data_AF-A0A453EZX4-F1
#
_entry.id   AF-A0A453EZX4-F1
#
_cell.length_a   1.000
_cell.length_b   1.000
_cell.length_c   1.000
_cell.angle_alpha   90.00
_cell.angle_beta   90.00
_cell.angle_gamma   90.00
#
_symmetry.space_group_name_H-M   'P 1'
#
loop_
_entity.id
_entity.type
_entity.pdbx_description
1 polymer ?
#
loop_
_entity_poly.entity_id
_entity_poly.type
_entity_poly.pdbx_seq_one_letter_code
_entity_poly.pdbx_strand_id
1 'polypeptide(L)'
;GSQQSGASATQSSSYPVIIYASRTHSQLRQVIKELKATSYRPKMAVLGSREQMCIHEEVSKLRGKAQNNGCHYLCKKRLCRHNNIVTDYMKNNTELGSEPFDIEDLVNIGRTKGPCPYYISRELSKSVDILFAPYNYLIDPGNRRSLTGISWNNAVLIFDEAHNLV
;
A
#
# COMPACT_ATOMS: atom_id res chain seq x y z
N GLY A 1 -41.55 -10.49 -13.97
CA GLY A 1 -40.69 -9.32 -13.66
C GLY A 1 -41.16 -8.77 -12.33
N SER A 2 -40.32 -8.36 -11.39
CA SER A 2 -38.97 -7.82 -11.49
C SER A 2 -38.35 -7.88 -10.09
N GLN A 3 -37.22 -8.57 -9.94
CA GLN A 3 -36.39 -8.47 -8.72
C GLN A 3 -35.47 -7.26 -8.88
N GLN A 4 -35.62 -6.26 -8.00
CA GLN A 4 -34.71 -5.14 -7.90
C GLN A 4 -33.46 -5.58 -7.14
N SER A 5 -32.33 -5.61 -7.83
CA SER A 5 -31.00 -5.78 -7.28
C SER A 5 -30.54 -4.47 -6.62
N GLY A 6 -30.47 -4.46 -5.28
CA GLY A 6 -29.83 -3.39 -4.52
C GLY A 6 -28.32 -3.40 -4.74
N ALA A 7 -27.83 -2.49 -5.56
CA ALA A 7 -26.40 -2.20 -5.66
C ALA A 7 -25.93 -1.58 -4.35
N SER A 8 -24.99 -2.24 -3.67
CA SER A 8 -24.32 -1.69 -2.49
C SER A 8 -23.48 -0.49 -2.93
N ALA A 9 -23.99 0.71 -2.65
CA ALA A 9 -23.27 1.96 -2.89
C ALA A 9 -22.02 1.97 -2.00
N THR A 10 -20.85 1.95 -2.65
CA THR A 10 -19.58 2.24 -1.99
C THR A 10 -19.67 3.69 -1.51
N GLN A 11 -19.89 3.89 -0.21
CA GLN A 11 -19.89 5.22 0.39
C GLN A 11 -18.52 5.85 0.13
N SER A 12 -18.46 6.78 -0.82
CA SER A 12 -17.27 7.60 -1.02
C SER A 12 -17.22 8.61 0.13
N SER A 13 -16.07 8.67 0.80
CA SER A 13 -15.80 9.71 1.80
C SER A 13 -16.06 11.10 1.19
N SER A 14 -16.73 11.99 1.92
CA SER A 14 -16.92 13.38 1.51
C SER A 14 -15.61 14.18 1.51
N TYR A 15 -14.55 13.63 2.13
CA TYR A 15 -13.25 14.27 2.24
C TYR A 15 -12.29 13.80 1.15
N PRO A 16 -11.40 14.68 0.68
CA PRO A 16 -10.41 14.30 -0.30
C PRO A 16 -9.41 13.29 0.26
N VAL A 17 -8.96 12.36 -0.58
CA VAL A 17 -7.82 11.49 -0.26
C VAL A 17 -6.53 12.28 -0.44
N ILE A 18 -5.65 12.28 0.55
CA ILE A 18 -4.33 12.91 0.46
C ILE A 18 -3.33 11.88 -0.07
N ILE A 19 -2.63 12.20 -1.14
CA ILE A 19 -1.50 11.43 -1.64
C ILE A 19 -0.25 12.23 -1.34
N TYR A 20 0.54 11.77 -0.35
CA TYR A 20 1.80 12.39 0.03
C TYR A 20 2.96 11.66 -0.67
N ALA A 21 3.62 12.37 -1.57
CA ALA A 21 4.70 11.84 -2.36
C ALA A 21 6.04 12.42 -1.94
N SER A 22 7.06 11.55 -1.82
CA SER A 22 8.45 11.98 -1.56
C SER A 22 9.45 11.17 -2.40
N ARG A 23 10.71 11.62 -2.46
CA ARG A 23 11.75 11.04 -3.34
C ARG A 23 12.16 9.65 -2.86
N THR A 24 12.28 9.50 -1.54
CA THR A 24 12.82 8.30 -0.90
C THR A 24 11.90 7.81 0.20
N HIS A 25 12.02 6.52 0.52
CA HIS A 25 11.30 5.95 1.64
C HIS A 25 11.78 6.46 3.00
N SER A 26 13.05 6.84 3.11
CA SER A 26 13.58 7.45 4.33
C SER A 26 12.88 8.77 4.65
N GLN A 27 12.58 9.58 3.63
CA GLN A 27 11.80 10.81 3.80
C GLN A 27 10.35 10.50 4.19
N LEU A 28 9.68 9.56 3.52
CA LEU A 28 8.33 9.13 3.91
C LEU A 28 8.30 8.64 5.36
N ARG A 29 9.32 7.87 5.77
CA ARG A 29 9.46 7.39 7.15
C ARG A 29 9.59 8.52 8.15
N GLN A 30 10.36 9.57 7.82
CA GLN A 30 10.46 10.76 8.66
C GLN A 30 9.10 11.44 8.83
N VAL A 31 8.34 11.63 7.75
CA VAL A 31 6.99 12.24 7.81
C VAL A 31 6.03 11.39 8.63
N ILE A 32 6.06 10.06 8.47
CA ILE A 32 5.24 9.14 9.25
C ILE A 32 5.63 9.19 10.74
N LYS A 33 6.91 9.36 11.07
CA LYS A 33 7.38 9.54 12.45
C LYS A 33 6.79 10.82 13.06
N GLU A 34 6.74 11.92 12.32
CA GLU A 34 6.08 13.15 12.78
C GLU A 34 4.57 12.93 12.96
N LEU A 35 3.92 12.22 12.03
CA LEU A 35 2.49 11.86 12.16
C LEU A 35 2.23 11.05 13.43
N LYS A 36 3.09 10.08 13.78
CA LYS A 36 3.02 9.28 15.02
C LYS A 36 3.07 10.15 16.28
N ALA A 37 3.76 11.30 16.25
CA ALA A 37 3.88 12.20 17.39
C ALA A 37 2.62 13.07 17.62
N THR A 38 1.71 13.12 16.66
CA THR A 38 0.44 13.85 16.78
C THR A 38 -0.68 12.98 17.36
N SER A 39 -1.84 13.57 17.67
CA SER A 39 -3.08 12.83 17.97
C SER A 39 -3.89 12.46 16.72
N TYR A 40 -3.45 12.90 15.54
CA TYR A 40 -4.15 12.64 14.29
C TYR A 40 -3.95 11.18 13.87
N ARG A 41 -5.06 10.46 13.63
CA ARG A 41 -5.10 9.02 13.29
C ARG A 41 -5.87 8.79 11.99
N PRO A 42 -5.36 9.30 10.86
CA PRO A 42 -5.97 9.02 9.57
C PRO A 42 -5.78 7.55 9.22
N LYS A 43 -6.76 6.97 8.53
CA LYS A 43 -6.55 5.66 7.91
C LYS A 43 -5.50 5.82 6.82
N MET A 44 -4.37 5.13 6.94
CA MET A 44 -3.25 5.34 6.04
C MET A 44 -2.68 4.06 5.41
N ALA A 45 -1.95 4.26 4.32
CA ALA A 45 -1.11 3.25 3.70
C ALA A 45 0.22 3.85 3.27
N VAL A 46 1.30 3.06 3.35
CA VAL A 46 2.57 3.37 2.69
C VAL A 46 2.83 2.35 1.59
N LEU A 47 3.07 2.83 0.37
CA LEU A 47 3.48 2.01 -0.76
C LEU A 47 4.97 1.80 -0.75
N GLY A 48 5.41 0.64 -1.23
CA GLY A 48 6.82 0.34 -1.47
C GLY A 48 7.02 -0.85 -2.38
N SER A 49 8.28 -1.05 -2.75
CA SER A 49 8.67 -2.11 -3.67
C SER A 49 8.68 -3.47 -2.99
N ARG A 50 8.67 -4.54 -3.80
CA ARG A 50 8.90 -5.90 -3.31
C ARG A 50 10.28 -6.06 -2.68
N GLU A 51 11.28 -5.30 -3.11
CA GLU A 51 12.64 -5.39 -2.56
C GLU A 51 12.67 -4.99 -1.09
N GLN A 52 11.78 -4.09 -0.69
CA GLN A 52 11.71 -3.57 0.68
C GLN A 52 10.74 -4.37 1.55
N MET A 53 9.70 -4.96 0.94
CA MET A 53 8.57 -5.55 1.67
C MET A 53 8.50 -7.09 1.59
N CYS A 54 9.24 -7.74 0.69
CA CYS A 54 9.14 -9.18 0.50
C CYS A 54 9.82 -9.95 1.66
N ILE A 55 9.05 -10.86 2.26
CA ILE A 55 9.50 -11.74 3.35
C ILE A 55 9.61 -13.21 2.93
N HIS A 56 9.28 -13.54 1.68
CA HIS A 56 9.40 -14.91 1.18
C HIS A 56 10.88 -15.25 1.01
N GLU A 57 11.31 -16.39 1.57
CA GLU A 57 12.72 -16.79 1.67
C GLU A 57 13.49 -16.67 0.35
N GLU A 58 12.99 -17.29 -0.72
CA GLU A 58 13.68 -17.25 -2.03
C GLU A 58 13.46 -15.94 -2.82
N VAL A 59 12.23 -15.42 -2.85
CA VAL A 59 11.92 -14.21 -3.63
C VAL A 59 12.59 -12.97 -3.04
N SER A 60 12.76 -12.90 -1.72
CA SER A 60 13.43 -11.78 -1.04
C SER A 60 14.91 -11.66 -1.40
N LYS A 61 15.54 -12.72 -1.93
CA LYS A 61 16.94 -12.73 -2.41
C LYS A 61 17.09 -12.19 -3.83
N LEU A 62 16.01 -12.17 -4.62
CA LEU A 62 16.00 -11.66 -6.00
C LEU A 62 15.87 -10.13 -6.03
N ARG A 63 16.24 -9.51 -7.16
CA ARG A 63 16.11 -8.06 -7.38
C ARG A 63 15.43 -7.73 -8.71
N GLY A 64 14.88 -6.52 -8.79
CA GLY A 64 14.26 -5.94 -9.98
C GLY A 64 13.23 -6.84 -10.65
N LYS A 65 13.36 -6.99 -11.98
CA LYS A 65 12.45 -7.80 -12.80
C LYS A 65 12.41 -9.27 -12.37
N ALA A 66 13.54 -9.86 -11.96
CA ALA A 66 13.59 -11.25 -11.52
C ALA A 66 12.73 -11.45 -10.27
N GLN A 67 12.82 -10.53 -9.30
CA GLN A 67 11.98 -10.58 -8.11
C GLN A 67 10.50 -10.42 -8.43
N ASN A 68 10.16 -9.44 -9.26
CA ASN A 68 8.78 -9.21 -9.68
C ASN A 68 8.19 -10.46 -10.36
N ASN A 69 8.91 -11.04 -11.31
CA ASN A 69 8.48 -12.23 -12.03
C ASN A 69 8.35 -13.45 -11.12
N GLY A 70 9.33 -13.69 -10.24
CA GLY A 70 9.28 -14.78 -9.25
C GLY A 70 8.09 -14.63 -8.29
N CYS A 71 7.85 -13.43 -7.77
CA CYS A 71 6.70 -13.14 -6.94
C CYS A 71 5.38 -13.41 -7.68
N HIS A 72 5.25 -12.88 -8.90
CA HIS A 72 4.05 -13.07 -9.71
C HIS A 72 3.80 -14.54 -10.04
N TYR A 73 4.84 -15.30 -10.40
CA TYR A 73 4.75 -16.73 -10.65
C TYR A 73 4.21 -17.49 -9.43
N LEU A 74 4.82 -17.29 -8.25
CA LEU A 74 4.39 -17.97 -7.02
C LEU A 74 2.98 -17.56 -6.60
N CYS A 75 2.62 -16.27 -6.71
CA CYS A 75 1.28 -15.81 -6.35
C CYS A 75 0.22 -16.37 -7.30
N LYS A 76 0.48 -16.39 -8.61
CA LYS A 76 -0.43 -16.95 -9.62
C LYS A 76 -0.65 -18.45 -9.42
N LYS A 77 0.40 -19.17 -9.04
CA LYS A 77 0.33 -20.62 -8.72
C LYS A 77 -0.12 -20.91 -7.28
N ARG A 78 -0.45 -19.87 -6.49
CA ARG A 78 -0.86 -20.00 -5.07
C ARG A 78 0.20 -20.71 -4.22
N LEU A 79 1.48 -20.58 -4.56
CA LEU A 79 2.61 -21.16 -3.84
C LEU A 79 3.20 -20.21 -2.79
N CYS A 80 2.92 -18.91 -2.87
CA CYS A 80 3.35 -17.95 -1.86
C CYS A 80 2.40 -17.99 -0.64
N ARG A 81 2.81 -18.67 0.43
CA ARG A 81 2.03 -18.79 1.68
C ARG A 81 1.64 -17.43 2.27
N HIS A 82 2.57 -16.47 2.27
CA HIS A 82 2.34 -15.12 2.79
C HIS A 82 1.25 -14.37 2.03
N ASN A 83 1.21 -14.47 0.70
CA ASN A 83 0.18 -13.81 -0.11
C ASN A 83 -1.19 -14.49 0.06
N ASN A 84 -1.21 -15.82 0.14
CA ASN A 84 -2.45 -16.58 0.21
C ASN A 84 -3.32 -16.23 1.41
N ILE A 85 -2.72 -15.79 2.51
CA ILE A 85 -3.43 -15.44 3.75
C ILE A 85 -3.78 -13.96 3.89
N VAL A 86 -3.36 -13.09 2.94
CA VAL A 86 -3.58 -11.63 3.05
C VAL A 86 -5.06 -11.30 3.16
N THR A 87 -5.90 -11.91 2.31
CA THR A 87 -7.35 -11.62 2.30
C THR A 87 -8.00 -11.91 3.65
N ASP A 88 -7.71 -13.08 4.24
CA ASP A 88 -8.31 -13.47 5.52
C ASP A 88 -7.71 -12.68 6.68
N TYR A 89 -6.41 -12.37 6.63
CA TYR A 89 -5.78 -11.49 7.61
C TYR A 89 -6.43 -10.10 7.63
N MET A 90 -6.64 -9.48 6.46
CA MET A 90 -7.25 -8.16 6.35
C MET A 90 -8.70 -8.13 6.86
N LYS A 91 -9.47 -9.20 6.60
CA LYS A 91 -10.85 -9.32 7.13
C LYS A 91 -10.89 -9.37 8.66
N ASN A 92 -9.90 -10.00 9.28
CA ASN A 92 -9.81 -10.16 10.73
C ASN A 92 -9.10 -8.98 11.42
N ASN A 93 -8.54 -8.03 10.65
CA ASN A 93 -7.79 -6.89 11.17
C ASN A 93 -8.25 -5.60 10.48
N THR A 94 -9.54 -5.27 10.63
CA THR A 94 -10.19 -4.12 9.96
C THR A 94 -9.57 -2.77 10.34
N GLU A 95 -9.02 -2.68 11.55
CA GLU A 95 -8.34 -1.49 12.08
C GLU A 95 -6.90 -1.35 11.60
N LEU A 96 -6.42 -2.27 10.74
CA LEU A 96 -5.07 -2.15 10.21
C LEU A 96 -4.97 -0.86 9.38
N GLY A 97 -4.01 -0.03 9.76
CA GLY A 97 -3.77 1.28 9.18
C GLY A 97 -4.53 2.44 9.79
N SER A 98 -5.31 2.21 10.86
CA SER A 98 -5.84 3.28 11.72
C SER A 98 -4.74 3.93 12.58
N GLU A 99 -3.67 3.19 12.88
CA GLU A 99 -2.46 3.72 13.53
C GLU A 99 -1.37 3.98 12.49
N PRO A 100 -0.61 5.10 12.60
CA PRO A 100 0.46 5.38 11.66
C PRO A 100 1.57 4.32 11.70
N PHE A 101 2.01 3.86 10.54
CA PHE A 101 3.01 2.80 10.40
C PHE A 101 3.95 3.08 9.22
N ASP A 102 5.21 2.65 9.32
CA ASP A 102 6.18 2.69 8.22
C ASP A 102 6.34 1.30 7.54
N ILE A 103 7.27 1.20 6.58
CA ILE A 103 7.49 -0.05 5.85
C ILE A 103 8.02 -1.14 6.77
N GLU A 104 8.91 -0.77 7.68
CA GLU A 104 9.56 -1.64 8.63
C GLU A 104 8.54 -2.23 9.60
N ASP A 105 7.56 -1.44 10.05
CA ASP A 105 6.42 -1.90 10.81
C ASP A 105 5.61 -2.96 10.04
N LEU A 106 5.27 -2.72 8.77
CA LEU A 106 4.57 -3.72 7.94
C LEU A 106 5.37 -5.00 7.73
N VAL A 107 6.69 -4.88 7.52
CA VAL A 107 7.57 -6.04 7.39
C VAL A 107 7.60 -6.84 8.69
N ASN A 108 7.64 -6.17 9.84
CA ASN A 108 7.56 -6.82 11.14
C ASN A 108 6.23 -7.55 11.35
N ILE A 109 5.10 -6.94 10.94
CA ILE A 109 3.79 -7.61 10.92
C ILE A 109 3.85 -8.88 10.07
N GLY A 110 4.39 -8.80 8.86
CA GLY A 110 4.48 -9.98 8.00
C GLY A 110 5.39 -11.08 8.55
N ARG A 111 6.51 -10.71 9.19
CA ARG A 111 7.43 -11.68 9.81
C ARG A 111 6.84 -12.36 11.05
N THR A 112 6.09 -11.61 11.86
CA THR A 112 5.54 -12.11 13.13
C THR A 112 4.18 -12.78 12.98
N LYS A 113 3.34 -12.28 12.06
CA LYS A 113 1.96 -12.76 11.85
C LYS A 113 1.78 -13.56 10.57
N GLY A 114 2.75 -13.49 9.64
CA GLY A 114 2.76 -14.25 8.39
C GLY A 114 2.25 -13.55 7.10
N PRO A 115 1.34 -12.57 7.08
CA PRO A 115 0.78 -12.08 5.83
C PRO A 115 1.81 -11.28 5.01
N CYS A 116 1.66 -11.26 3.69
CA CYS A 116 2.60 -10.57 2.81
C CYS A 116 2.53 -9.03 2.98
N PRO A 117 3.60 -8.35 3.45
CA PRO A 117 3.58 -6.90 3.69
C PRO A 117 3.27 -6.09 2.43
N TYR A 118 3.86 -6.50 1.30
CA TYR A 118 3.62 -5.87 0.00
C TYR A 118 2.13 -5.86 -0.37
N TYR A 119 1.47 -7.01 -0.27
CA TYR A 119 0.06 -7.12 -0.64
C TYR A 119 -0.88 -6.53 0.42
N ILE A 120 -0.51 -6.50 1.70
CA ILE A 120 -1.23 -5.71 2.72
C ILE A 120 -1.24 -4.23 2.33
N SER A 121 -0.06 -3.65 2.05
CA SER A 121 0.06 -2.26 1.64
C SER A 121 -0.82 -1.96 0.41
N ARG A 122 -0.82 -2.87 -0.57
CA ARG A 122 -1.67 -2.74 -1.75
C ARG A 122 -3.16 -2.80 -1.44
N GLU A 123 -3.60 -3.66 -0.51
CA GLU A 123 -5.00 -3.76 -0.14
C GLU A 123 -5.48 -2.53 0.63
N LEU A 124 -4.66 -2.06 1.59
CA LEU A 124 -4.92 -0.82 2.33
C LEU A 124 -5.09 0.37 1.38
N SER A 125 -4.20 0.52 0.40
CA SER A 125 -4.21 1.66 -0.54
C SER A 125 -5.52 1.89 -1.32
N LYS A 126 -6.43 0.90 -1.33
CA LYS A 126 -7.75 1.01 -1.97
C LYS A 126 -8.73 1.88 -1.19
N SER A 127 -8.51 2.09 0.12
CA SER A 127 -9.40 2.86 1.00
C SER A 127 -8.61 3.42 2.17
N VAL A 128 -8.10 4.64 1.98
CA VAL A 128 -7.31 5.41 2.95
C VAL A 128 -7.68 6.89 2.88
N ASP A 129 -7.45 7.59 3.98
CA ASP A 129 -7.47 9.05 4.04
C ASP A 129 -6.13 9.62 3.55
N ILE A 130 -5.00 8.94 3.86
CA ILE A 130 -3.66 9.35 3.44
C ILE A 130 -2.87 8.18 2.83
N LEU A 131 -2.33 8.39 1.64
CA LEU A 131 -1.43 7.47 0.95
C LEU A 131 -0.02 8.05 0.87
N PHE A 132 0.95 7.40 1.48
CA PHE A 132 2.37 7.71 1.33
C PHE A 132 2.96 6.90 0.17
N ALA A 133 3.54 7.58 -0.83
CA ALA A 133 4.06 6.93 -2.03
C ALA A 133 5.40 7.55 -2.49
N PRO A 134 6.36 6.75 -2.97
CA PRO A 134 7.52 7.33 -3.66
C PRO A 134 7.09 7.92 -5.01
N TYR A 135 7.75 9.00 -5.48
CA TYR A 135 7.36 9.67 -6.73
C TYR A 135 7.26 8.73 -7.93
N ASN A 136 8.13 7.71 -8.00
CA ASN A 136 8.16 6.78 -9.12
C ASN A 136 6.85 5.99 -9.28
N TYR A 137 6.06 5.80 -8.23
CA TYR A 137 4.72 5.20 -8.32
C TYR A 137 3.72 6.14 -9.00
N LEU A 138 3.95 7.43 -8.86
CA LEU A 138 3.10 8.45 -9.45
C LEU A 138 3.56 8.85 -10.83
N ILE A 139 4.85 8.85 -11.17
CA ILE A 139 5.33 9.41 -12.44
C ILE A 139 5.49 8.33 -13.51
N ASP A 140 6.02 7.15 -13.16
CA ASP A 140 6.21 6.06 -14.11
C ASP A 140 4.84 5.48 -14.53
N PRO A 141 4.48 5.47 -15.82
CA PRO A 141 3.19 4.93 -16.26
C PRO A 141 2.99 3.44 -15.95
N GLY A 142 4.07 2.64 -15.86
CA GLY A 142 4.00 1.25 -15.46
C GLY A 142 3.58 1.09 -14.00
N ASN A 143 4.25 1.79 -13.10
CA ASN A 143 3.94 1.78 -11.67
C ASN A 143 2.61 2.45 -11.36
N ARG A 144 2.28 3.57 -12.04
CA ARG A 144 0.98 4.24 -11.88
C ARG A 144 -0.17 3.33 -12.27
N ARG A 145 -0.04 2.56 -13.36
CA ARG A 145 -1.06 1.54 -13.72
C ARG A 145 -1.20 0.44 -12.67
N SER A 146 -0.16 0.18 -11.89
CA SER A 146 -0.26 -0.77 -10.78
C SER A 146 -1.17 -0.26 -9.66
N LEU A 147 -1.35 1.06 -9.50
CA LEU A 147 -2.15 1.75 -8.47
C LEU A 147 -3.67 1.60 -8.68
N THR A 148 -4.12 0.38 -8.96
CA THR A 148 -5.54 0.06 -9.12
C THR A 148 -6.27 0.20 -7.78
N GLY A 149 -7.30 1.06 -7.73
CA GLY A 149 -8.17 1.23 -6.56
C GLY A 149 -7.98 2.54 -5.79
N ILE A 150 -7.02 3.39 -6.17
CA ILE A 150 -6.94 4.75 -5.64
C ILE A 150 -7.99 5.62 -6.35
N SER A 151 -8.85 6.29 -5.57
CA SER A 151 -9.78 7.28 -6.10
C SER A 151 -9.00 8.56 -6.41
N TRP A 152 -8.70 8.77 -7.69
CA TRP A 152 -8.10 10.03 -8.17
C TRP A 152 -9.11 11.18 -8.20
N ASN A 153 -10.41 10.86 -8.23
CA ASN A 153 -11.47 11.85 -8.12
C ASN A 153 -11.45 12.42 -6.70
N ASN A 154 -11.36 13.75 -6.60
CA ASN A 154 -11.24 14.48 -5.33
C ASN A 154 -9.97 14.14 -4.52
N ALA A 155 -8.85 13.80 -5.19
CA ALA A 155 -7.57 13.60 -4.50
C ALA A 155 -6.75 14.89 -4.41
N VAL A 156 -6.07 15.10 -3.27
CA VAL A 156 -5.05 16.14 -3.10
C VAL A 156 -3.68 15.49 -3.20
N LEU A 157 -2.89 15.90 -4.18
CA LEU A 157 -1.55 15.38 -4.39
C LEU A 157 -0.50 16.37 -3.87
N ILE A 158 0.30 15.93 -2.91
CA ILE A 158 1.40 16.69 -2.32
C ILE A 158 2.71 16.08 -2.80
N PHE A 159 3.49 16.84 -3.58
CA PHE A 159 4.89 16.52 -3.83
C PHE A 159 5.75 17.28 -2.84
N ASP A 160 6.26 16.57 -1.84
CA ASP A 160 7.36 17.07 -1.03
C ASP A 160 8.62 17.18 -1.90
N GLU A 161 9.58 18.04 -1.57
CA GLU A 161 10.86 18.19 -2.30
C GLU A 161 10.80 18.12 -3.84
N ALA A 162 9.77 18.77 -4.42
CA ALA A 162 9.44 18.69 -5.85
C ALA A 162 10.54 19.23 -6.79
N HIS A 163 11.55 19.91 -6.24
CA HIS A 163 12.74 20.34 -6.99
C HIS A 163 13.52 19.17 -7.62
N ASN A 164 13.27 17.93 -7.18
CA ASN A 164 13.87 16.72 -7.74
C ASN A 164 13.06 16.09 -8.90
N LEU A 165 11.94 16.68 -9.27
CA LEU A 165 11.12 16.25 -10.39
C LEU A 165 11.63 16.95 -11.65
N VAL A 166 12.40 16.22 -12.46
CA VAL A 166 12.96 16.68 -13.75
C VAL A 166 12.44 15.79 -14.86
#